data_AF-A0A1Z4NMA1-F1
#
_entry.id   AF-A0A1Z4NMA1-F1
#
_cell.length_a   1.000
_cell.length_b   1.000
_cell.length_c   1.000
_cell.angle_alpha   90.00
_cell.angle_beta   90.00
_cell.angle_gamma   90.00
#
_symmetry.space_group_name_H-M   'P 1'
#
loop_
_entity.id
_entity.type
_entity.pdbx_description
1 polymer ?
#
loop_
_entity_poly.entity_id
_entity_poly.type
_entity_poly.pdbx_seq_one_letter_code
_entity_poly.pdbx_strand_id
1 'polypeptide(L)'
;MNTLLNLSLNKQPLLKNSQLIIIAFATAFFPRIINTIGLPATINFIHFALVPLCCVIAILTTKIKLKKQIFFCKSLLTCLFLFLILITISALLNQAGIINIILSFLLLTEPFILLLAIICLPISTTSLENFRNWIIYFGIINIVLALCQHFLITTGLLPVTFMQPEDNVQGVFYLSGSGHVVSASVSMSLALFNFSSYNNQSLLIKISIFVAACMQLLFADAKQVIVVWLAAWLMLILIKSKDLKTALQYLIAAIIVIWSLWWCIDNLPIFSAFKAWIRPEIYGLNGVATQLKTAPFRIIPTYYQSSWNWLFGLGPGHTIGRLGGWMLQDYASLLQPLGATVHPASLAVWQTYIGHWLDSTFFSPLWGWAGIWGDFGLLGLAAYLGIIILIWQYICNDDFSRFTILTMMIFGLILTQMEEPGYMLSMTTFIGLKWHENQIHRHPYLS
;
A
#
# COMPACT_ATOMS: atom_id res chain seq x y z
N MET A 1 60.82 -1.66 -14.95
CA MET A 1 60.22 -2.68 -15.85
C MET A 1 58.88 -3.06 -15.24
N ASN A 2 57.86 -2.20 -15.33
CA ASN A 2 57.00 -1.95 -16.50
C ASN A 2 56.34 -3.22 -17.05
N THR A 3 55.05 -3.03 -17.36
CA THR A 3 54.13 -3.84 -18.19
C THR A 3 53.57 -5.12 -17.60
N LEU A 4 52.33 -4.99 -17.07
CA LEU A 4 51.14 -5.84 -17.26
C LEU A 4 50.05 -5.32 -16.28
N LEU A 5 49.56 -4.08 -16.34
CA LEU A 5 48.66 -3.54 -17.38
C LEU A 5 47.68 -4.57 -17.99
N ASN A 6 47.06 -5.39 -17.14
CA ASN A 6 45.74 -5.93 -17.46
C ASN A 6 44.69 -4.86 -17.16
N LEU A 7 44.41 -4.08 -18.20
CA LEU A 7 43.17 -3.36 -18.40
C LEU A 7 41.99 -4.33 -18.21
N SER A 8 41.52 -4.49 -16.97
CA SER A 8 40.11 -4.80 -16.80
C SER A 8 39.40 -3.53 -17.25
N LEU A 9 38.83 -3.58 -18.46
CA LEU A 9 37.90 -2.59 -18.94
C LEU A 9 36.89 -2.35 -17.82
N ASN A 10 37.06 -1.21 -17.17
CA ASN A 10 36.24 -0.70 -16.10
C ASN A 10 34.91 -0.31 -16.77
N LYS A 11 34.12 -1.32 -17.17
CA LYS A 11 32.73 -1.14 -17.54
C LYS A 11 32.07 -0.71 -16.24
N GLN A 12 32.00 0.60 -16.03
CA GLN A 12 31.14 1.17 -15.02
C GLN A 12 29.78 0.48 -15.20
N PRO A 13 29.23 -0.16 -14.15
CA PRO A 13 27.94 -0.83 -14.29
C PRO A 13 26.94 0.18 -14.85
N LEU A 14 26.29 -0.19 -15.95
CA LEU A 14 25.53 0.72 -16.82
C LEU A 14 24.44 1.50 -16.06
N LEU A 15 23.96 0.96 -14.94
CA LEU A 15 23.12 1.60 -13.92
C LEU A 15 23.46 1.01 -12.54
N LYS A 16 23.46 1.83 -11.47
CA LYS A 16 23.60 1.31 -10.10
C LYS A 16 22.29 0.65 -9.66
N ASN A 17 22.36 -0.48 -8.95
CA ASN A 17 21.15 -1.22 -8.52
C ASN A 17 20.15 -0.36 -7.71
N SER A 18 20.61 0.60 -6.92
CA SER A 18 19.73 1.55 -6.21
C SER A 18 18.94 2.46 -7.15
N GLN A 19 19.51 2.85 -8.29
CA GLN A 19 18.79 3.61 -9.32
C GLN A 19 17.70 2.77 -9.97
N LEU A 20 17.94 1.47 -10.20
CA LEU A 20 16.92 0.56 -10.72
C LEU A 20 15.71 0.46 -9.78
N ILE A 21 15.94 0.40 -8.47
CA ILE A 21 14.86 0.39 -7.48
C ILE A 21 14.08 1.71 -7.50
N ILE A 22 14.77 2.85 -7.57
CA ILE A 22 14.12 4.17 -7.67
C ILE A 22 13.26 4.25 -8.94
N ILE A 23 13.77 3.78 -10.08
CA ILE A 23 13.04 3.76 -11.35
C ILE A 23 11.82 2.84 -11.24
N ALA A 24 11.99 1.62 -10.74
CA ALA A 24 10.88 0.68 -10.56
C ALA A 24 9.78 1.27 -9.65
N PHE A 25 10.17 1.88 -8.53
CA PHE A 25 9.24 2.60 -7.66
C PHE A 25 8.53 3.75 -8.39
N ALA A 26 9.27 4.58 -9.14
CA ALA A 26 8.70 5.71 -9.88
C ALA A 26 7.64 5.28 -10.90
N THR A 27 7.81 4.10 -11.52
CA THR A 27 6.84 3.58 -12.49
C THR A 27 5.50 3.15 -11.90
N ALA A 28 5.42 2.94 -10.58
CA ALA A 28 4.15 2.76 -9.87
C ALA A 28 3.65 4.05 -9.22
N PHE A 29 4.55 4.98 -8.90
CA PHE A 29 4.24 6.21 -8.17
C PHE A 29 3.66 7.32 -9.07
N PHE A 30 4.24 7.53 -10.26
CA PHE A 30 3.83 8.59 -11.19
C PHE A 30 2.95 8.20 -12.40
N PRO A 31 2.60 6.93 -12.68
CA PRO A 31 2.01 6.59 -13.97
C PRO A 31 0.63 7.25 -14.18
N ARG A 32 -0.14 7.48 -13.11
CA ARG A 32 -1.47 8.10 -13.20
C ARG A 32 -1.41 9.55 -13.61
N ILE A 33 -0.63 10.38 -12.93
CA ILE A 33 -0.49 11.79 -13.32
C ILE A 33 0.07 11.91 -14.74
N ILE A 34 0.97 11.01 -15.15
CA ILE A 34 1.50 10.97 -16.51
C ILE A 34 0.40 10.57 -17.52
N ASN A 35 -0.43 9.59 -17.19
CA ASN A 35 -1.60 9.21 -17.99
C ASN A 35 -2.58 10.37 -18.18
N THR A 36 -2.79 11.20 -17.15
CA THR A 36 -3.69 12.37 -17.24
C THR A 36 -3.21 13.44 -18.22
N ILE A 37 -1.92 13.44 -18.57
CA ILE A 37 -1.31 14.35 -19.57
C ILE A 37 -1.45 13.78 -21.00
N GLY A 38 -2.05 12.59 -21.16
CA GLY A 38 -2.38 11.98 -22.46
C GLY A 38 -1.56 10.73 -22.80
N LEU A 39 -0.72 10.22 -21.90
CA LEU A 39 -0.04 8.95 -22.14
C LEU A 39 -1.01 7.76 -22.04
N PRO A 40 -0.80 6.69 -22.83
CA PRO A 40 -1.68 5.53 -22.83
C PRO A 40 -1.84 4.87 -21.45
N ALA A 41 -3.03 4.30 -21.20
CA ALA A 41 -3.39 3.56 -19.97
C ALA A 41 -2.42 2.41 -19.63
N THR A 42 -1.70 1.87 -20.63
CA THR A 42 -0.69 0.82 -20.43
C THR A 42 0.47 1.24 -19.52
N ILE A 43 0.74 2.56 -19.38
CA ILE A 43 1.78 3.04 -18.46
C ILE A 43 1.50 2.66 -17.00
N ASN A 44 0.22 2.53 -16.63
CA ASN A 44 -0.22 2.10 -15.30
C ASN A 44 0.13 0.65 -14.97
N PHE A 45 0.66 -0.12 -15.94
CA PHE A 45 1.02 -1.52 -15.78
C PHE A 45 2.53 -1.77 -15.88
N ILE A 46 3.34 -0.76 -16.21
CA ILE A 46 4.79 -0.94 -16.43
C ILE A 46 5.49 -1.48 -15.18
N HIS A 47 5.06 -1.03 -14.00
CA HIS A 47 5.65 -1.44 -12.73
C HIS A 47 5.57 -2.97 -12.51
N PHE A 48 4.49 -3.62 -12.96
CA PHE A 48 4.33 -5.07 -12.91
C PHE A 48 5.43 -5.84 -13.65
N ALA A 49 6.10 -5.24 -14.63
CA ALA A 49 7.26 -5.82 -15.28
C ALA A 49 8.58 -5.36 -14.62
N LEU A 50 8.70 -4.06 -14.33
CA LEU A 50 9.96 -3.48 -13.84
C LEU A 50 10.31 -3.89 -12.41
N VAL A 51 9.34 -4.03 -11.51
CA VAL A 51 9.60 -4.43 -10.12
C VAL A 51 10.14 -5.87 -10.05
N PRO A 52 9.50 -6.89 -10.67
CA PRO A 52 10.07 -8.23 -10.74
C PRO A 52 11.43 -8.27 -11.46
N LEU A 53 11.59 -7.55 -12.57
CA LEU A 53 12.86 -7.48 -13.29
C LEU A 53 13.97 -6.91 -12.40
N CYS A 54 13.69 -5.81 -11.69
CA CYS A 54 14.62 -5.22 -10.73
C CYS A 54 15.01 -6.21 -9.63
N CYS A 55 14.05 -6.97 -9.10
CA CYS A 55 14.28 -8.00 -8.11
C CYS A 55 15.17 -9.14 -8.64
N VAL A 56 14.90 -9.64 -9.85
CA VAL A 56 15.73 -10.66 -10.51
C VAL A 56 17.17 -10.15 -10.71
N ILE A 57 17.33 -8.93 -11.22
CA ILE A 57 18.66 -8.31 -11.38
C ILE A 57 19.35 -8.18 -10.02
N ALA A 58 18.65 -7.73 -8.99
CA ALA A 58 19.21 -7.60 -7.64
C ALA A 58 19.71 -8.95 -7.13
N ILE A 59 18.88 -10.00 -7.18
CA ILE A 59 19.24 -11.35 -6.72
C ILE A 59 20.42 -11.94 -7.50
N LEU A 60 20.46 -11.76 -8.83
CA LEU A 60 21.52 -12.34 -9.68
C LEU A 60 22.85 -11.59 -9.57
N THR A 61 22.82 -10.28 -9.33
CA THR A 61 24.03 -9.44 -9.31
C THR A 61 24.63 -9.29 -7.92
N THR A 62 23.87 -9.47 -6.85
CA THR A 62 24.36 -9.24 -5.50
C THR A 62 24.84 -10.50 -4.81
N LYS A 63 25.98 -10.37 -4.13
CA LYS A 63 26.55 -11.43 -3.29
C LYS A 63 26.24 -11.13 -1.83
N ILE A 64 25.11 -11.65 -1.35
CA ILE A 64 24.72 -11.52 0.06
C ILE A 64 25.65 -12.38 0.92
N LYS A 65 26.29 -11.78 1.94
CA LYS A 65 27.19 -12.48 2.87
C LYS A 65 26.50 -12.89 4.17
N LEU A 66 25.45 -12.19 4.58
CA LEU A 66 24.79 -12.41 5.87
C LEU A 66 23.82 -13.60 5.81
N LYS A 67 24.10 -14.66 6.58
CA LYS A 67 23.28 -15.88 6.64
C LYS A 67 21.81 -15.61 6.95
N LYS A 68 21.51 -14.69 7.89
CA LYS A 68 20.14 -14.30 8.26
C LYS A 68 19.38 -13.67 7.10
N GLN A 69 20.05 -12.83 6.32
CA GLN A 69 19.49 -12.17 5.14
C GLN A 69 19.21 -13.20 4.04
N ILE A 70 20.14 -14.13 3.78
CA ILE A 70 19.93 -15.24 2.84
C ILE A 70 18.72 -16.09 3.23
N PHE A 71 18.63 -16.46 4.52
CA PHE A 71 17.50 -17.23 5.02
C PHE A 71 16.18 -16.48 4.80
N PHE A 72 16.11 -15.21 5.18
CA PHE A 72 14.93 -14.39 4.95
C PHE A 72 14.55 -14.32 3.46
N CYS A 73 15.50 -14.02 2.57
CA CYS A 73 15.25 -13.94 1.13
C CYS A 73 14.70 -15.25 0.57
N LYS A 74 15.26 -16.39 0.99
CA LYS A 74 14.77 -17.73 0.59
C LYS A 74 13.37 -18.02 1.14
N SER A 75 13.12 -17.69 2.40
CA SER A 75 11.81 -17.89 3.02
C SER A 75 10.74 -17.03 2.35
N LEU A 76 11.06 -15.76 2.03
CA LEU A 76 10.14 -14.86 1.34
C LEU A 76 9.84 -15.36 -0.08
N LEU A 77 10.86 -15.78 -0.86
CA LEU A 77 10.66 -16.40 -2.17
C LEU A 77 9.78 -17.65 -2.10
N THR A 78 9.99 -18.48 -1.07
CA THR A 78 9.19 -19.70 -0.87
C THR A 78 7.73 -19.36 -0.58
N CYS A 79 7.47 -18.39 0.30
CA CYS A 79 6.11 -17.93 0.60
C CYS A 79 5.42 -17.31 -0.62
N LEU A 80 6.15 -16.51 -1.41
CA LEU A 80 5.65 -15.93 -2.66
C LEU A 80 5.29 -17.02 -3.68
N PHE A 81 6.15 -18.02 -3.84
CA PHE A 81 5.90 -19.15 -4.72
C PHE A 81 4.70 -20.00 -4.27
N LEU A 82 4.59 -20.27 -2.96
CA LEU A 82 3.44 -20.97 -2.39
C LEU A 82 2.14 -20.19 -2.64
N PHE A 83 2.17 -18.86 -2.47
CA PHE A 83 1.02 -18.02 -2.76
C PHE A 83 0.63 -18.06 -4.24
N LEU A 84 1.59 -18.02 -5.16
CA LEU A 84 1.34 -18.20 -6.59
C LEU A 84 0.68 -19.56 -6.92
N ILE A 85 1.12 -20.64 -6.27
CA ILE A 85 0.48 -21.96 -6.42
C ILE A 85 -0.98 -21.90 -5.99
N LEU A 86 -1.29 -21.29 -4.84
CA LEU A 86 -2.66 -21.17 -4.33
C LEU A 86 -3.55 -20.33 -5.25
N ILE A 87 -3.05 -19.21 -5.79
CA ILE A 87 -3.75 -18.42 -6.81
C ILE A 87 -4.02 -19.26 -8.05
N THR A 88 -3.04 -20.04 -8.51
CA THR A 88 -3.18 -20.89 -9.70
C THR A 88 -4.21 -21.99 -9.47
N ILE A 89 -4.20 -22.66 -8.32
CA ILE A 89 -5.21 -23.66 -7.96
C ILE A 89 -6.61 -23.03 -7.95
N SER A 90 -6.74 -21.86 -7.29
CA SER A 90 -8.00 -21.11 -7.27
C SER A 90 -8.49 -20.76 -8.67
N ALA A 91 -7.59 -20.30 -9.56
CA ALA A 91 -7.93 -19.99 -10.93
C ALA A 91 -8.38 -21.20 -11.72
N LEU A 92 -7.68 -22.34 -11.59
CA LEU A 92 -8.04 -23.57 -12.29
C LEU A 92 -9.41 -24.11 -11.83
N LEU A 93 -9.67 -24.10 -10.52
CA LEU A 93 -10.94 -24.54 -9.94
C LEU A 93 -12.13 -23.69 -10.41
N ASN A 94 -11.91 -22.40 -10.68
CA ASN A 94 -12.96 -21.44 -11.01
C ASN A 94 -12.86 -20.91 -12.45
N GLN A 95 -12.05 -21.55 -13.30
CA GLN A 95 -11.86 -21.19 -14.72
C GLN A 95 -11.48 -19.71 -14.93
N ALA A 96 -10.69 -19.13 -14.02
CA ALA A 96 -10.20 -17.77 -14.17
C ALA A 96 -9.09 -17.69 -15.23
N GLY A 97 -9.05 -16.59 -15.96
CA GLY A 97 -8.07 -16.33 -17.01
C GLY A 97 -6.61 -16.31 -16.49
N ILE A 98 -5.66 -16.61 -17.37
CA ILE A 98 -4.23 -16.56 -17.00
C ILE A 98 -3.77 -15.15 -16.60
N ILE A 99 -4.37 -14.12 -17.22
CA ILE A 99 -4.11 -12.72 -16.88
C ILE A 99 -4.60 -12.39 -15.48
N ASN A 100 -5.71 -12.99 -15.05
CA ASN A 100 -6.17 -12.85 -13.67
C ASN A 100 -5.13 -13.37 -12.69
N ILE A 101 -4.54 -14.55 -12.94
CA ILE A 101 -3.47 -15.12 -12.10
C ILE A 101 -2.30 -14.14 -11.98
N ILE A 102 -1.79 -13.65 -13.12
CA ILE A 102 -0.61 -12.77 -13.17
C ILE A 102 -0.90 -11.46 -12.44
N LEU A 103 -2.01 -10.79 -12.76
CA LEU A 103 -2.34 -9.49 -12.18
C LEU A 103 -2.67 -9.59 -10.69
N SER A 104 -3.47 -10.57 -10.27
CA SER A 104 -3.76 -10.78 -8.85
C SER A 104 -2.50 -11.08 -8.05
N PHE A 105 -1.61 -11.93 -8.58
CA PHE A 105 -0.34 -12.22 -7.93
C PHE A 105 0.49 -10.94 -7.78
N LEU A 106 0.67 -10.17 -8.85
CA LEU A 106 1.50 -8.98 -8.82
C LEU A 106 0.88 -7.86 -7.96
N LEU A 107 -0.42 -7.58 -8.07
CA LEU A 107 -1.11 -6.58 -7.23
C LEU A 107 -0.87 -6.80 -5.73
N LEU A 108 -0.86 -8.05 -5.29
CA LEU A 108 -0.70 -8.41 -3.89
C LEU A 108 0.77 -8.58 -3.48
N THR A 109 1.63 -9.07 -4.38
CA THR A 109 2.99 -9.48 -4.01
C THR A 109 4.10 -8.56 -4.50
N GLU A 110 3.85 -7.70 -5.46
CA GLU A 110 4.79 -6.70 -5.94
C GLU A 110 5.48 -5.90 -4.83
N PRO A 111 4.78 -5.38 -3.79
CA PRO A 111 5.46 -4.74 -2.66
C PRO A 111 6.53 -5.62 -2.03
N PHE A 112 6.25 -6.91 -1.83
CA PHE A 112 7.18 -7.85 -1.21
C PHE A 112 8.32 -8.26 -2.15
N ILE A 113 8.07 -8.30 -3.46
CA ILE A 113 9.10 -8.47 -4.49
C ILE A 113 10.05 -7.27 -4.48
N LEU A 114 9.53 -6.05 -4.37
CA LEU A 114 10.34 -4.84 -4.21
C LEU A 114 11.14 -4.87 -2.89
N LEU A 115 10.51 -5.28 -1.78
CA LEU A 115 11.19 -5.43 -0.49
C LEU A 115 12.38 -6.39 -0.60
N LEU A 116 12.15 -7.52 -1.26
CA LEU A 116 13.19 -8.51 -1.52
C LEU A 116 14.34 -7.89 -2.32
N ALA A 117 14.02 -7.14 -3.38
CA ALA A 117 15.03 -6.42 -4.17
C ALA A 117 15.85 -5.46 -3.29
N ILE A 118 15.18 -4.61 -2.48
CA ILE A 118 15.83 -3.66 -1.57
C ILE A 118 16.74 -4.40 -0.58
N ILE A 119 16.24 -5.45 0.06
CA ILE A 119 17.00 -6.20 1.07
C ILE A 119 18.18 -6.91 0.43
N CYS A 120 18.07 -7.44 -0.78
CA CYS A 120 19.17 -8.12 -1.46
C CYS A 120 20.35 -7.20 -1.83
N LEU A 121 20.15 -5.88 -1.87
CA LEU A 121 21.22 -4.95 -2.24
C LEU A 121 22.21 -4.68 -1.10
N PRO A 122 23.53 -4.81 -1.30
CA PRO A 122 24.50 -4.17 -0.44
C PRO A 122 24.52 -2.67 -0.78
N ILE A 123 24.00 -1.83 0.11
CA ILE A 123 23.91 -0.38 -0.09
C ILE A 123 24.97 0.32 0.78
N SER A 124 25.85 1.11 0.16
CA SER A 124 26.76 2.00 0.89
C SER A 124 26.00 3.18 1.50
N THR A 125 26.56 3.83 2.52
CA THR A 125 25.96 5.00 3.18
C THR A 125 25.53 6.07 2.17
N THR A 126 26.42 6.48 1.26
CA THR A 126 26.10 7.47 0.22
C THR A 126 24.97 7.02 -0.73
N SER A 127 24.93 5.73 -1.10
CA SER A 127 23.84 5.23 -1.93
C SER A 127 22.52 5.15 -1.18
N LEU A 128 22.55 4.90 0.14
CA LEU A 128 21.35 4.91 0.98
C LEU A 128 20.81 6.32 1.15
N GLU A 129 21.68 7.30 1.36
CA GLU A 129 21.32 8.72 1.42
C GLU A 129 20.67 9.17 0.12
N ASN A 130 21.27 8.84 -1.03
CA ASN A 130 20.70 9.15 -2.33
C ASN A 130 19.33 8.48 -2.53
N PHE A 131 19.21 7.20 -2.17
CA PHE A 131 17.93 6.48 -2.27
C PHE A 131 16.86 7.14 -1.40
N ARG A 132 17.17 7.42 -0.14
CA ARG A 132 16.29 8.12 0.79
C ARG A 132 15.87 9.49 0.27
N ASN A 133 16.80 10.28 -0.23
CA ASN A 133 16.52 11.63 -0.74
C ASN A 133 15.55 11.58 -1.93
N TRP A 134 15.73 10.65 -2.87
CA TRP A 134 14.79 10.48 -3.98
C TRP A 134 13.37 10.11 -3.52
N ILE A 135 13.24 9.20 -2.57
CA ILE A 135 11.94 8.82 -2.01
C ILE A 135 11.29 10.01 -1.28
N ILE A 136 12.08 10.80 -0.54
CA ILE A 136 11.59 12.03 0.08
C ILE A 136 11.14 13.03 -0.97
N TYR A 137 11.91 13.24 -2.05
CA TYR A 137 11.53 14.14 -3.13
C TYR A 137 10.24 13.72 -3.82
N PHE A 138 10.05 12.43 -4.11
CA PHE A 138 8.80 11.92 -4.68
C PHE A 138 7.62 12.18 -3.75
N GLY A 139 7.78 11.94 -2.45
CA GLY A 139 6.76 12.24 -1.46
C GLY A 139 6.44 13.74 -1.34
N ILE A 140 7.45 14.61 -1.38
CA ILE A 140 7.26 16.07 -1.39
C ILE A 140 6.52 16.52 -2.65
N ILE A 141 6.89 15.98 -3.83
CA ILE A 141 6.17 16.26 -5.09
C ILE A 141 4.70 15.88 -4.95
N ASN A 142 4.39 14.72 -4.35
CA ASN A 142 3.02 14.32 -4.09
C ASN A 142 2.25 15.32 -3.21
N ILE A 143 2.85 15.74 -2.09
CA ILE A 143 2.25 16.74 -1.19
C ILE A 143 2.00 18.06 -1.92
N VAL A 144 3.01 18.57 -2.61
CA VAL A 144 2.92 19.85 -3.35
C VAL A 144 1.84 19.77 -4.41
N LEU A 145 1.80 18.69 -5.21
CA LEU A 145 0.77 18.50 -6.23
C LEU A 145 -0.64 18.43 -5.63
N ALA A 146 -0.80 17.74 -4.50
CA ALA A 146 -2.10 17.66 -3.84
C ALA A 146 -2.56 19.05 -3.32
N LEU A 147 -1.67 19.79 -2.67
CA LEU A 147 -1.98 21.16 -2.23
C LEU A 147 -2.31 22.07 -3.42
N CYS A 148 -1.55 21.99 -4.51
CA CYS A 148 -1.85 22.72 -5.74
C CYS A 148 -3.21 22.33 -6.33
N GLN A 149 -3.54 21.04 -6.40
CA GLN A 149 -4.84 20.56 -6.87
C GLN A 149 -5.99 21.17 -6.08
N HIS A 150 -5.90 21.21 -4.75
CA HIS A 150 -6.93 21.84 -3.92
C HIS A 150 -7.17 23.31 -4.31
N PHE A 151 -6.11 24.12 -4.47
CA PHE A 151 -6.26 25.51 -4.86
C PHE A 151 -6.79 25.67 -6.29
N LEU A 152 -6.32 24.86 -7.23
CA LEU A 152 -6.78 24.90 -8.62
C LEU A 152 -8.25 24.48 -8.75
N ILE A 153 -8.70 23.50 -7.96
CA ILE A 153 -10.12 23.08 -7.91
C ILE A 153 -10.97 24.20 -7.31
N THR A 154 -10.55 24.75 -6.17
CA THR A 154 -11.29 25.80 -5.46
C THR A 154 -11.42 27.08 -6.30
N THR A 155 -10.42 27.38 -7.14
CA THR A 155 -10.45 28.52 -8.07
C THR A 155 -11.16 28.23 -9.39
N GLY A 156 -11.60 27.00 -9.63
CA GLY A 156 -12.25 26.58 -10.87
C GLY A 156 -11.31 26.41 -12.07
N LEU A 157 -9.99 26.46 -11.86
CA LEU A 157 -8.99 26.26 -12.91
C LEU A 157 -8.77 24.78 -13.26
N LEU A 158 -8.95 23.88 -12.29
CA LEU A 158 -8.94 22.43 -12.52
C LEU A 158 -10.39 21.91 -12.41
N PRO A 159 -10.94 21.31 -13.49
CA PRO A 159 -12.31 20.82 -13.47
C PRO A 159 -12.46 19.65 -12.49
N VAL A 160 -13.55 19.67 -11.74
CA VAL A 160 -13.96 18.55 -10.88
C VAL A 160 -14.49 17.43 -11.78
N THR A 161 -14.07 16.20 -11.50
CA THR A 161 -14.55 15.02 -12.24
C THR A 161 -15.89 14.53 -11.68
N PHE A 162 -16.23 13.25 -11.87
CA PHE A 162 -17.44 12.63 -11.30
C PHE A 162 -17.36 12.41 -9.77
N MET A 163 -16.21 12.69 -9.15
CA MET A 163 -15.97 12.59 -7.71
C MET A 163 -16.26 13.94 -7.01
N GLN A 164 -16.41 13.93 -5.68
CA GLN A 164 -16.52 15.17 -4.91
C GLN A 164 -15.27 16.06 -5.11
N PRO A 165 -15.39 17.40 -5.02
CA PRO A 165 -14.25 18.31 -5.18
C PRO A 165 -13.05 17.93 -4.31
N GLU A 166 -13.29 17.52 -3.07
CA GLU A 166 -12.28 17.11 -2.10
C GLU A 166 -11.59 15.81 -2.53
N ASP A 167 -12.35 14.84 -3.04
CA ASP A 167 -11.82 13.56 -3.53
C ASP A 167 -10.92 13.73 -4.77
N ASN A 168 -11.01 14.86 -5.47
CA ASN A 168 -10.12 15.18 -6.60
C ASN A 168 -8.73 15.67 -6.15
N VAL A 169 -8.50 15.86 -4.85
CA VAL A 169 -7.18 16.19 -4.28
C VAL A 169 -6.39 14.89 -4.05
N GLN A 170 -5.59 14.48 -5.04
CA GLN A 170 -4.98 13.14 -5.11
C GLN A 170 -3.46 13.14 -5.30
N GLY A 171 -2.81 14.30 -5.41
CA GLY A 171 -1.39 14.41 -5.71
C GLY A 171 -1.00 13.68 -6.98
N VAL A 172 0.03 12.82 -6.92
CA VAL A 172 0.49 12.04 -8.10
C VAL A 172 -0.48 10.93 -8.52
N PHE A 173 -1.44 10.58 -7.66
CA PHE A 173 -2.40 9.50 -7.87
C PHE A 173 -3.70 9.98 -8.54
N TYR A 174 -3.66 11.14 -9.19
CA TYR A 174 -4.78 11.84 -9.81
C TYR A 174 -5.58 10.98 -10.79
N LEU A 175 -6.90 11.18 -10.77
CA LEU A 175 -7.92 10.41 -11.50
C LEU A 175 -7.97 8.91 -11.13
N SER A 176 -7.95 8.62 -9.82
CA SER A 176 -8.21 7.28 -9.29
C SER A 176 -9.29 7.32 -8.22
N GLY A 177 -10.18 6.34 -8.18
CA GLY A 177 -11.32 6.31 -7.23
C GLY A 177 -10.91 6.44 -5.76
N SER A 178 -9.79 5.84 -5.34
CA SER A 178 -9.22 5.98 -3.99
C SER A 178 -7.97 6.87 -3.90
N GLY A 179 -7.68 7.64 -4.96
CA GLY A 179 -6.42 8.40 -5.09
C GLY A 179 -6.16 9.37 -3.95
N HIS A 180 -7.21 10.03 -3.44
CA HIS A 180 -7.14 10.98 -2.32
C HIS A 180 -6.65 10.30 -1.02
N VAL A 181 -7.24 9.15 -0.64
CA VAL A 181 -6.83 8.37 0.53
C VAL A 181 -5.40 7.88 0.38
N VAL A 182 -5.06 7.35 -0.79
CA VAL A 182 -3.73 6.80 -1.10
C VAL A 182 -2.66 7.87 -0.98
N SER A 183 -2.92 9.03 -1.58
CA SER A 183 -2.04 10.18 -1.55
C SER A 183 -1.81 10.69 -0.13
N ALA A 184 -2.89 10.92 0.62
CA ALA A 184 -2.81 11.37 2.01
C ALA A 184 -2.09 10.35 2.89
N SER A 185 -2.33 9.05 2.69
CA SER A 185 -1.66 7.98 3.43
C SER A 185 -0.15 7.97 3.20
N VAL A 186 0.28 8.12 1.94
CA VAL A 186 1.70 8.22 1.59
C VAL A 186 2.33 9.45 2.21
N SER A 187 1.69 10.61 2.12
CA SER A 187 2.18 11.88 2.67
C SER A 187 2.32 11.85 4.19
N MET A 188 1.33 11.29 4.89
CA MET A 188 1.40 11.09 6.33
C MET A 188 2.55 10.14 6.69
N SER A 189 2.66 8.99 6.02
CA SER A 189 3.74 8.02 6.30
C SER A 189 5.12 8.61 6.00
N LEU A 190 5.25 9.45 4.98
CA LEU A 190 6.47 10.20 4.68
C LEU A 190 6.82 11.15 5.84
N ALA A 191 5.84 11.89 6.37
CA ALA A 191 6.09 12.80 7.48
C ALA A 191 6.59 12.03 8.71
N LEU A 192 5.96 10.91 9.06
CA LEU A 192 6.39 10.05 10.17
C LEU A 192 7.76 9.41 9.91
N PHE A 193 8.05 9.02 8.66
CA PHE A 193 9.37 8.53 8.27
C PHE A 193 10.44 9.61 8.51
N ASN A 194 10.22 10.86 8.09
CA ASN A 194 11.17 11.97 8.32
C ASN A 194 11.42 12.23 9.82
N PHE A 195 10.40 12.09 10.67
CA PHE A 195 10.57 12.17 12.12
C PHE A 195 11.41 11.03 12.69
N SER A 196 11.19 9.79 12.25
CA SER A 196 11.79 8.58 12.84
C SER A 196 13.15 8.18 12.27
N SER A 197 13.50 8.64 11.07
CA SER A 197 14.69 8.20 10.34
C SER A 197 15.74 9.31 10.19
N TYR A 198 15.32 10.54 9.89
CA TYR A 198 16.24 11.56 9.40
C TYR A 198 16.71 12.52 10.52
N ASN A 199 17.57 12.03 11.42
CA ASN A 199 18.03 12.79 12.59
C ASN A 199 18.78 14.09 12.25
N ASN A 200 19.45 14.16 11.10
CA ASN A 200 20.25 15.32 10.69
C ASN A 200 19.41 16.46 10.07
N GLN A 201 18.11 16.27 9.84
CA GLN A 201 17.24 17.33 9.33
C GLN A 201 16.85 18.29 10.44
N SER A 202 16.75 19.57 10.12
CA SER A 202 16.21 20.56 11.06
C SER A 202 14.78 20.21 11.45
N LEU A 203 14.46 20.41 12.72
CA LEU A 203 13.12 20.17 13.26
C LEU A 203 12.05 20.97 12.49
N LEU A 204 12.40 22.18 12.03
CA LEU A 204 11.52 23.03 11.23
C LEU A 204 11.05 22.32 9.96
N ILE A 205 11.95 21.70 9.19
CA ILE A 205 11.56 21.02 7.95
C ILE A 205 10.66 19.81 8.25
N LYS A 206 10.96 19.04 9.31
CA LYS A 206 10.12 17.92 9.73
C LYS A 206 8.70 18.36 10.07
N ILE A 207 8.59 19.44 10.85
CA ILE A 207 7.31 20.06 11.21
C ILE A 207 6.60 20.56 9.96
N SER A 208 7.30 21.24 9.04
CA SER A 208 6.70 21.73 7.79
C SER A 208 6.13 20.61 6.92
N ILE A 209 6.87 19.49 6.74
CA ILE A 209 6.37 18.34 5.98
C ILE A 209 5.14 17.75 6.66
N PHE A 210 5.15 17.62 7.98
CA PHE A 210 4.01 17.09 8.73
C PHE A 210 2.78 17.99 8.65
N VAL A 211 2.95 19.31 8.82
CA VAL A 211 1.86 20.28 8.66
C VAL A 211 1.29 20.22 7.24
N ALA A 212 2.15 20.16 6.22
CA ALA A 212 1.71 20.05 4.83
C ALA A 212 0.96 18.73 4.55
N ALA A 213 1.42 17.61 5.11
CA ALA A 213 0.71 16.32 5.00
C ALA A 213 -0.65 16.34 5.72
N CYS A 214 -0.74 16.98 6.90
CA CYS A 214 -2.01 17.18 7.61
C CYS A 214 -2.96 18.08 6.81
N MET A 215 -2.46 19.17 6.22
CA MET A 215 -3.27 20.04 5.35
C MET A 215 -3.81 19.27 4.14
N GLN A 216 -2.96 18.48 3.48
CA GLN A 216 -3.39 17.62 2.38
C GLN A 216 -4.50 16.66 2.84
N LEU A 217 -4.32 15.99 3.98
CA LEU A 217 -5.30 15.04 4.52
C LEU A 217 -6.67 15.70 4.72
N LEU A 218 -6.69 16.93 5.25
CA LEU A 218 -7.91 17.70 5.45
C LEU A 218 -8.54 18.14 4.12
N PHE A 219 -7.73 18.66 3.18
CA PHE A 219 -8.23 19.11 1.87
C PHE A 219 -8.74 17.96 0.99
N ALA A 220 -8.21 16.76 1.19
CA ALA A 220 -8.56 15.56 0.45
C ALA A 220 -9.69 14.75 1.12
N ASP A 221 -10.29 15.25 2.21
CA ASP A 221 -11.26 14.56 3.07
C ASP A 221 -10.88 13.08 3.39
N ALA A 222 -9.57 12.83 3.55
CA ALA A 222 -8.99 11.51 3.72
C ALA A 222 -9.02 11.04 5.19
N LYS A 223 -10.14 11.27 5.87
CA LYS A 223 -10.36 10.97 7.30
C LYS A 223 -10.11 9.51 7.71
N GLN A 224 -10.27 8.57 6.77
CA GLN A 224 -9.98 7.15 6.95
C GLN A 224 -8.52 6.95 7.42
N VAL A 225 -7.60 7.78 6.94
CA VAL A 225 -6.17 7.70 7.28
C VAL A 225 -5.95 7.94 8.78
N ILE A 226 -6.65 8.90 9.40
CA ILE A 226 -6.55 9.18 10.84
C ILE A 226 -7.03 7.97 11.65
N VAL A 227 -8.17 7.39 11.27
CA VAL A 227 -8.73 6.22 11.97
C VAL A 227 -7.79 5.02 11.88
N VAL A 228 -7.21 4.77 10.71
CA VAL A 228 -6.23 3.70 10.51
C VAL A 228 -5.00 3.92 11.38
N TRP A 229 -4.48 5.15 11.40
CA TRP A 229 -3.29 5.49 12.18
C TRP A 229 -3.52 5.33 13.67
N LEU A 230 -4.67 5.80 14.17
CA LEU A 230 -5.05 5.65 15.57
C LEU A 230 -5.17 4.16 15.95
N ALA A 231 -5.85 3.36 15.13
CA ALA A 231 -5.99 1.92 15.35
C ALA A 231 -4.62 1.20 15.31
N ALA A 232 -3.75 1.54 14.36
CA ALA A 232 -2.41 0.96 14.23
C ALA A 232 -1.54 1.31 15.43
N TRP A 233 -1.62 2.55 15.92
CA TRP A 233 -0.89 3.00 17.08
C TRP A 233 -1.38 2.29 18.35
N LEU A 234 -2.69 2.17 18.56
CA LEU A 234 -3.28 1.41 19.67
C LEU A 234 -2.83 -0.06 19.63
N MET A 235 -2.88 -0.71 18.48
CA MET A 235 -2.38 -2.08 18.32
C MET A 235 -0.88 -2.18 18.64
N LEU A 236 -0.07 -1.22 18.19
CA LEU A 236 1.36 -1.20 18.48
C LEU A 236 1.63 -1.08 19.99
N ILE A 237 0.88 -0.22 20.69
CA ILE A 237 0.95 -0.07 22.14
C ILE A 237 0.65 -1.42 22.80
N LEU A 238 -0.45 -2.08 22.43
CA LEU A 238 -0.85 -3.37 23.00
C LEU A 238 0.20 -4.45 22.76
N ILE A 239 0.79 -4.51 21.57
CA ILE A 239 1.82 -5.51 21.23
C ILE A 239 3.14 -5.27 21.96
N LYS A 240 3.53 -4.01 22.14
CA LYS A 240 4.84 -3.65 22.72
C LYS A 240 4.83 -3.59 24.25
N SER A 241 3.67 -3.38 24.85
CA SER A 241 3.53 -3.17 26.29
C SER A 241 3.88 -4.43 27.07
N LYS A 242 5.16 -4.52 27.48
CA LYS A 242 5.62 -5.49 28.49
C LYS A 242 5.47 -4.95 29.91
N ASP A 243 5.49 -3.62 30.06
CA ASP A 243 5.32 -2.90 31.32
C ASP A 243 3.94 -2.24 31.37
N LEU A 244 3.18 -2.57 32.40
CA LEU A 244 1.85 -2.02 32.66
C LEU A 244 1.89 -0.48 32.77
N LYS A 245 2.98 0.09 33.31
CA LYS A 245 3.12 1.55 33.46
C LYS A 245 3.21 2.25 32.11
N THR A 246 4.05 1.75 31.21
CA THR A 246 4.18 2.29 29.85
C THR A 246 2.89 2.10 29.06
N ALA A 247 2.22 0.96 29.21
CA ALA A 247 0.92 0.71 28.60
C ALA A 247 -0.11 1.75 29.02
N LEU A 248 -0.17 2.04 30.33
CA LEU A 248 -1.09 3.01 30.90
C LEU A 248 -0.80 4.43 30.41
N GLN A 249 0.48 4.83 30.32
CA GLN A 249 0.87 6.15 29.79
C GLN A 249 0.40 6.33 28.34
N TYR A 250 0.60 5.31 27.50
CA TYR A 250 0.13 5.34 26.12
C TYR A 250 -1.39 5.32 26.01
N LEU A 251 -2.08 4.56 26.86
CA LEU A 251 -3.53 4.55 26.92
C LEU A 251 -4.10 5.93 27.31
N ILE A 252 -3.50 6.59 28.31
CA ILE A 252 -3.88 7.96 28.71
C ILE A 252 -3.66 8.92 27.52
N ALA A 253 -2.51 8.84 26.86
CA ALA A 253 -2.25 9.66 25.68
C ALA A 253 -3.29 9.40 24.58
N ALA A 254 -3.69 8.15 24.35
CA ALA A 254 -4.72 7.81 23.38
C ALA A 254 -6.10 8.35 23.74
N ILE A 255 -6.50 8.26 25.01
CA ILE A 255 -7.75 8.85 25.50
C ILE A 255 -7.76 10.36 25.28
N ILE A 256 -6.65 11.05 25.57
CA ILE A 256 -6.53 12.49 25.34
C ILE A 256 -6.69 12.81 23.84
N VAL A 257 -6.01 12.08 22.96
CA VAL A 257 -6.13 12.29 21.50
C VAL A 257 -7.55 12.04 21.01
N ILE A 258 -8.20 10.96 21.45
CA ILE A 258 -9.58 10.64 21.08
C ILE A 258 -10.54 11.73 21.56
N TRP A 259 -10.38 12.19 22.80
CA TRP A 259 -11.18 13.26 23.37
C TRP A 259 -10.99 14.58 22.63
N SER A 260 -9.74 14.96 22.30
CA SER A 260 -9.45 16.15 21.52
C SER A 260 -10.03 16.07 20.10
N LEU A 261 -9.93 14.93 19.43
CA LEU A 261 -10.55 14.72 18.12
C LEU A 261 -12.07 14.84 18.21
N TRP A 262 -12.69 14.23 19.21
CA TRP A 262 -14.12 14.33 19.43
C TRP A 262 -14.56 15.78 19.67
N TRP A 263 -13.86 16.52 20.53
CA TRP A 263 -14.09 17.95 20.73
C TRP A 263 -13.96 18.74 19.42
N CYS A 264 -12.93 18.48 18.62
CA CYS A 264 -12.75 19.12 17.31
C CYS A 264 -13.92 18.85 16.37
N ILE A 265 -14.43 17.61 16.32
CA ILE A 265 -15.56 17.24 15.46
C ILE A 265 -16.82 18.04 15.81
N ASP A 266 -17.07 18.25 17.10
CA ASP A 266 -18.26 18.99 17.53
C ASP A 266 -18.11 20.50 17.38
N ASN A 267 -16.90 21.04 17.57
CA ASN A 267 -16.67 22.48 17.69
C ASN A 267 -16.04 23.15 16.47
N LEU A 268 -15.39 22.41 15.57
CA LEU A 268 -14.66 22.98 14.43
C LEU A 268 -15.31 22.57 13.09
N PRO A 269 -15.71 23.53 12.24
CA PRO A 269 -16.34 23.24 10.94
C PRO A 269 -15.51 22.35 10.01
N ILE A 270 -14.18 22.46 10.07
CA ILE A 270 -13.24 21.68 9.25
C ILE A 270 -13.30 20.16 9.52
N PHE A 271 -13.88 19.74 10.65
CA PHE A 271 -14.08 18.32 11.00
C PHE A 271 -15.51 17.83 10.76
N SER A 272 -16.38 18.64 10.14
CA SER A 272 -17.80 18.31 9.94
C SER A 272 -18.04 17.00 9.17
N ALA A 273 -17.13 16.62 8.26
CA ALA A 273 -17.21 15.38 7.50
C ALA A 273 -17.23 14.10 8.39
N PHE A 274 -16.67 14.16 9.61
CA PHE A 274 -16.72 13.04 10.55
C PHE A 274 -18.12 12.84 11.15
N LYS A 275 -18.98 13.86 11.17
CA LYS A 275 -20.34 13.74 11.72
C LYS A 275 -21.20 12.74 10.96
N ALA A 276 -20.91 12.52 9.67
CA ALA A 276 -21.56 11.47 8.88
C ALA A 276 -21.27 10.06 9.42
N TRP A 277 -20.13 9.86 10.09
CA TRP A 277 -19.74 8.57 10.66
C TRP A 277 -20.22 8.40 12.11
N ILE A 278 -20.47 9.47 12.87
CA ILE A 278 -20.88 9.37 14.28
C ILE A 278 -22.41 9.35 14.38
N ARG A 279 -23.01 8.35 13.72
CA ARG A 279 -24.46 8.13 13.67
C ARG A 279 -24.78 6.75 14.25
N PRO A 280 -25.11 6.60 15.54
CA PRO A 280 -25.31 5.29 16.16
C PRO A 280 -26.31 4.39 15.41
N GLU A 281 -27.31 4.98 14.75
CA GLU A 281 -28.38 4.30 14.03
C GLU A 281 -27.93 3.55 12.76
N ILE A 282 -26.78 3.91 12.17
CA ILE A 282 -26.25 3.18 10.99
C ILE A 282 -25.45 1.93 11.39
N TYR A 283 -25.10 1.80 12.66
CA TYR A 283 -24.35 0.68 13.22
C TYR A 283 -25.25 -0.39 13.85
N GLY A 284 -24.66 -1.50 14.29
CA GLY A 284 -25.36 -2.66 14.84
C GLY A 284 -25.57 -3.77 13.81
N LEU A 285 -26.05 -4.94 14.24
CA LEU A 285 -26.17 -6.13 13.38
C LEU A 285 -27.04 -5.89 12.13
N ASN A 286 -28.08 -5.08 12.28
CA ASN A 286 -28.99 -4.69 11.20
C ASN A 286 -28.75 -3.25 10.71
N GLY A 287 -27.71 -2.58 11.20
CA GLY A 287 -27.36 -1.24 10.78
C GLY A 287 -26.90 -1.23 9.32
N VAL A 288 -27.32 -0.19 8.58
CA VAL A 288 -27.06 -0.08 7.15
C VAL A 288 -25.56 -0.12 6.84
N ALA A 289 -24.72 0.56 7.64
CA ALA A 289 -23.26 0.52 7.45
C ALA A 289 -22.68 -0.87 7.67
N THR A 290 -23.16 -1.61 8.67
CA THR A 290 -22.72 -3.00 8.93
C THR A 290 -23.11 -3.91 7.78
N GLN A 291 -24.36 -3.83 7.32
CA GLN A 291 -24.87 -4.66 6.24
C GLN A 291 -24.15 -4.39 4.92
N LEU A 292 -23.83 -3.13 4.64
CA LEU A 292 -23.05 -2.72 3.48
C LEU A 292 -21.63 -3.27 3.58
N LYS A 293 -20.93 -2.99 4.68
CA LYS A 293 -19.53 -3.41 4.85
C LYS A 293 -19.34 -4.93 4.80
N THR A 294 -20.30 -5.67 5.35
CA THR A 294 -20.28 -7.14 5.43
C THR A 294 -20.99 -7.83 4.27
N ALA A 295 -21.48 -7.09 3.27
CA ALA A 295 -22.08 -7.65 2.07
C ALA A 295 -21.23 -8.76 1.39
N PRO A 296 -19.88 -8.65 1.30
CA PRO A 296 -19.06 -9.71 0.70
C PRO A 296 -19.25 -11.07 1.36
N PHE A 297 -19.35 -11.11 2.69
CA PHE A 297 -19.51 -12.36 3.45
C PHE A 297 -20.87 -13.01 3.25
N ARG A 298 -21.89 -12.26 2.84
CA ARG A 298 -23.22 -12.78 2.56
C ARG A 298 -23.38 -13.18 1.10
N ILE A 299 -22.73 -12.46 0.19
CA ILE A 299 -22.92 -12.61 -1.25
C ILE A 299 -21.92 -13.62 -1.84
N ILE A 300 -20.63 -13.53 -1.53
CA ILE A 300 -19.62 -14.40 -2.13
C ILE A 300 -19.93 -15.90 -1.92
N PRO A 301 -20.33 -16.36 -0.71
CA PRO A 301 -20.63 -17.78 -0.50
C PRO A 301 -21.82 -18.30 -1.30
N THR A 302 -22.76 -17.46 -1.75
CA THR A 302 -23.90 -17.92 -2.56
C THR A 302 -23.49 -18.33 -3.97
N TYR A 303 -22.28 -17.98 -4.39
CA TYR A 303 -21.68 -18.38 -5.66
C TYR A 303 -20.75 -19.59 -5.54
N TYR A 304 -20.59 -20.18 -4.35
CA TYR A 304 -19.75 -21.36 -4.18
C TYR A 304 -20.39 -22.58 -4.88
N GLN A 305 -19.64 -23.19 -5.79
CA GLN A 305 -20.07 -24.37 -6.53
C GLN A 305 -19.63 -25.67 -5.84
N SER A 306 -18.67 -25.59 -4.91
CA SER A 306 -18.14 -26.73 -4.18
C SER A 306 -17.60 -26.33 -2.79
N SER A 307 -17.42 -27.31 -1.90
CA SER A 307 -16.76 -27.08 -0.60
C SER A 307 -15.30 -26.63 -0.74
N TRP A 308 -14.66 -26.89 -1.88
CA TRP A 308 -13.29 -26.41 -2.16
C TRP A 308 -13.21 -24.88 -2.28
N ASN A 309 -14.31 -24.20 -2.63
CA ASN A 309 -14.35 -22.74 -2.69
C ASN A 309 -14.13 -22.08 -1.32
N TRP A 310 -14.41 -22.77 -0.21
CA TRP A 310 -14.03 -22.25 1.12
C TRP A 310 -12.51 -22.17 1.29
N LEU A 311 -11.77 -23.12 0.71
CA LEU A 311 -10.31 -23.21 0.85
C LEU A 311 -9.59 -22.35 -0.19
N PHE A 312 -10.12 -22.29 -1.42
CA PHE A 312 -9.46 -21.68 -2.58
C PHE A 312 -10.19 -20.47 -3.18
N GLY A 313 -11.38 -20.10 -2.69
CA GLY A 313 -12.12 -18.94 -3.18
C GLY A 313 -12.77 -19.15 -4.55
N LEU A 314 -13.18 -18.05 -5.18
CA LEU A 314 -13.87 -18.00 -6.48
C LEU A 314 -12.96 -17.70 -7.68
N GLY A 315 -11.65 -17.58 -7.48
CA GLY A 315 -10.69 -17.28 -8.54
C GLY A 315 -10.14 -15.85 -8.45
N PRO A 316 -8.91 -15.60 -8.92
CA PRO A 316 -8.32 -14.27 -8.98
C PRO A 316 -9.21 -13.29 -9.77
N GLY A 317 -9.52 -12.13 -9.17
CA GLY A 317 -10.31 -11.09 -9.82
C GLY A 317 -11.78 -11.43 -10.04
N HIS A 318 -12.30 -12.48 -9.41
CA HIS A 318 -13.70 -12.88 -9.52
C HIS A 318 -14.57 -12.33 -8.36
N THR A 319 -13.96 -11.75 -7.33
CA THR A 319 -14.67 -11.09 -6.23
C THR A 319 -14.33 -9.60 -6.16
N ILE A 320 -14.11 -9.06 -4.96
CA ILE A 320 -14.17 -7.63 -4.63
C ILE A 320 -12.81 -6.98 -4.38
N GLY A 321 -11.72 -7.72 -4.61
CA GLY A 321 -10.37 -7.13 -4.64
C GLY A 321 -10.28 -6.09 -5.75
N ARG A 322 -9.21 -5.30 -5.77
CA ARG A 322 -8.98 -4.24 -6.77
C ARG A 322 -9.12 -4.76 -8.20
N LEU A 323 -8.62 -5.97 -8.46
CA LEU A 323 -8.71 -6.57 -9.79
C LEU A 323 -10.18 -6.75 -10.22
N GLY A 324 -10.95 -7.47 -9.42
CA GLY A 324 -12.35 -7.81 -9.73
C GLY A 324 -13.35 -6.70 -9.51
N GLY A 325 -13.07 -5.77 -8.58
CA GLY A 325 -13.97 -4.69 -8.21
C GLY A 325 -14.08 -3.60 -9.28
N TRP A 326 -12.96 -3.21 -9.91
CA TRP A 326 -13.00 -2.16 -10.94
C TRP A 326 -11.92 -2.28 -12.01
N MET A 327 -10.72 -2.81 -11.71
CA MET A 327 -9.62 -2.78 -12.69
C MET A 327 -9.92 -3.58 -13.96
N LEU A 328 -10.59 -4.74 -13.86
CA LEU A 328 -11.03 -5.50 -15.04
C LEU A 328 -12.06 -4.74 -15.88
N GLN A 329 -12.89 -3.91 -15.26
CA GLN A 329 -13.87 -3.07 -15.94
C GLN A 329 -13.21 -1.85 -16.60
N ASP A 330 -12.43 -1.08 -15.82
CA ASP A 330 -11.77 0.16 -16.25
C ASP A 330 -10.77 -0.07 -17.38
N TYR A 331 -10.10 -1.22 -17.37
CA TYR A 331 -9.10 -1.61 -18.36
C TYR A 331 -9.56 -2.77 -19.26
N ALA A 332 -10.87 -2.96 -19.41
CA ALA A 332 -11.43 -4.05 -20.20
C ALA A 332 -10.86 -4.13 -21.62
N SER A 333 -10.70 -2.98 -22.29
CA SER A 333 -10.14 -2.89 -23.65
C SER A 333 -8.70 -3.40 -23.76
N LEU A 334 -7.94 -3.38 -22.67
CA LEU A 334 -6.57 -3.91 -22.60
C LEU A 334 -6.54 -5.36 -22.13
N LEU A 335 -7.38 -5.72 -21.16
CA LEU A 335 -7.29 -6.98 -20.43
C LEU A 335 -8.13 -8.11 -21.02
N GLN A 336 -9.33 -7.82 -21.55
CA GLN A 336 -10.19 -8.85 -22.16
C GLN A 336 -9.55 -9.54 -23.36
N PRO A 337 -8.86 -8.84 -24.30
CA PRO A 337 -8.18 -9.51 -25.41
C PRO A 337 -7.07 -10.47 -24.98
N LEU A 338 -6.53 -10.28 -23.77
CA LEU A 338 -5.51 -11.14 -23.19
C LEU A 338 -6.11 -12.34 -22.42
N GLY A 339 -7.44 -12.50 -22.44
CA GLY A 339 -8.16 -13.60 -21.80
C GLY A 339 -8.51 -13.34 -20.34
N ALA A 340 -8.65 -12.08 -19.92
CA ALA A 340 -9.16 -11.77 -18.59
C ALA A 340 -10.64 -12.14 -18.43
N THR A 341 -10.99 -12.75 -17.30
CA THR A 341 -12.35 -13.21 -16.99
C THR A 341 -12.95 -12.41 -15.83
N VAL A 342 -14.27 -12.24 -15.85
CA VAL A 342 -15.06 -11.60 -14.78
C VAL A 342 -16.09 -12.59 -14.26
N HIS A 343 -16.53 -12.40 -13.00
CA HIS A 343 -17.49 -13.29 -12.36
C HIS A 343 -18.65 -12.48 -11.73
N PRO A 344 -19.91 -12.98 -11.78
CA PRO A 344 -21.08 -12.25 -11.28
C PRO A 344 -21.02 -11.86 -9.80
N ALA A 345 -20.26 -12.60 -8.98
CA ALA A 345 -20.10 -12.30 -7.55
C ALA A 345 -19.57 -10.87 -7.30
N SER A 346 -18.57 -10.42 -8.07
CA SER A 346 -18.04 -9.05 -7.96
C SER A 346 -19.14 -8.01 -8.19
N LEU A 347 -19.87 -8.16 -9.31
CA LEU A 347 -20.93 -7.25 -9.69
C LEU A 347 -22.06 -7.23 -8.65
N ALA A 348 -22.46 -8.39 -8.14
CA ALA A 348 -23.51 -8.50 -7.12
C ALA A 348 -23.12 -7.76 -5.83
N VAL A 349 -21.86 -7.80 -5.41
CA VAL A 349 -21.40 -7.02 -4.26
C VAL A 349 -21.35 -5.53 -4.60
N TRP A 350 -20.78 -5.17 -5.75
CA TRP A 350 -20.66 -3.78 -6.19
C TRP A 350 -22.04 -3.08 -6.30
N GLN A 351 -23.07 -3.80 -6.76
CA GLN A 351 -24.45 -3.31 -6.83
C GLN A 351 -25.07 -2.99 -5.45
N THR A 352 -24.56 -3.54 -4.35
CA THR A 352 -25.03 -3.14 -3.01
C THR A 352 -24.55 -1.74 -2.60
N TYR A 353 -23.53 -1.22 -3.29
CA TYR A 353 -22.85 0.03 -2.96
C TYR A 353 -23.13 1.17 -3.94
N ILE A 354 -23.26 0.90 -5.25
CA ILE A 354 -23.52 1.96 -6.24
C ILE A 354 -24.76 2.76 -5.87
N GLY A 355 -24.63 4.10 -5.82
CA GLY A 355 -25.74 5.01 -5.60
C GLY A 355 -26.30 4.96 -4.17
N HIS A 356 -25.63 4.24 -3.26
CA HIS A 356 -26.02 4.17 -1.86
C HIS A 356 -25.64 5.49 -1.17
N TRP A 357 -26.50 6.02 -0.29
CA TRP A 357 -26.26 7.32 0.36
C TRP A 357 -25.06 7.32 1.34
N LEU A 358 -24.65 6.14 1.81
CA LEU A 358 -23.38 5.89 2.52
C LEU A 358 -22.22 5.60 1.55
N ASP A 359 -22.11 6.37 0.47
CA ASP A 359 -21.02 6.30 -0.50
C ASP A 359 -19.73 6.89 0.12
N SER A 360 -19.14 6.11 1.04
CA SER A 360 -17.89 6.41 1.71
C SER A 360 -16.99 5.20 1.59
N THR A 361 -15.73 5.44 1.23
CA THR A 361 -14.67 4.43 1.19
C THR A 361 -14.52 3.66 2.51
N PHE A 362 -14.95 4.23 3.64
CA PHE A 362 -14.95 3.52 4.92
C PHE A 362 -15.95 2.37 4.98
N PHE A 363 -17.17 2.60 4.48
CA PHE A 363 -18.27 1.63 4.49
C PHE A 363 -18.33 0.76 3.24
N SER A 364 -17.50 1.07 2.23
CA SER A 364 -17.43 0.29 0.99
C SER A 364 -17.29 -1.21 1.28
N PRO A 365 -18.10 -2.07 0.62
CA PRO A 365 -17.94 -3.51 0.72
C PRO A 365 -16.63 -4.00 0.08
N LEU A 366 -15.88 -3.13 -0.59
CA LEU A 366 -14.67 -3.48 -1.34
C LEU A 366 -13.43 -3.21 -0.49
N TRP A 367 -12.98 -4.24 0.22
CA TRP A 367 -11.85 -4.13 1.12
C TRP A 367 -10.91 -5.33 1.01
N GLY A 368 -9.62 -5.07 1.19
CA GLY A 368 -8.54 -5.96 0.80
C GLY A 368 -8.64 -7.38 1.35
N TRP A 369 -8.90 -7.54 2.66
CA TRP A 369 -8.96 -8.89 3.24
C TRP A 369 -10.12 -9.73 2.73
N ALA A 370 -11.29 -9.13 2.54
CA ALA A 370 -12.43 -9.84 1.95
C ALA A 370 -12.23 -10.11 0.46
N GLY A 371 -11.48 -9.27 -0.27
CA GLY A 371 -11.03 -9.57 -1.63
C GLY A 371 -10.07 -10.76 -1.69
N ILE A 372 -9.04 -10.78 -0.85
CA ILE A 372 -8.08 -11.90 -0.77
C ILE A 372 -8.78 -13.20 -0.38
N TRP A 373 -9.68 -13.16 0.61
CA TRP A 373 -10.49 -14.33 1.00
C TRP A 373 -11.45 -14.75 -0.11
N GLY A 374 -12.14 -13.81 -0.75
CA GLY A 374 -13.10 -14.10 -1.79
C GLY A 374 -12.45 -14.74 -3.02
N ASP A 375 -11.30 -14.22 -3.43
CA ASP A 375 -10.57 -14.74 -4.58
C ASP A 375 -9.84 -16.05 -4.27
N PHE A 376 -9.18 -16.16 -3.10
CA PHE A 376 -8.23 -17.26 -2.81
C PHE A 376 -8.59 -18.16 -1.63
N GLY A 377 -9.74 -17.92 -0.99
CA GLY A 377 -10.23 -18.70 0.15
C GLY A 377 -9.36 -18.56 1.40
N LEU A 378 -9.60 -19.44 2.37
CA LEU A 378 -8.87 -19.43 3.64
C LEU A 378 -7.38 -19.74 3.49
N LEU A 379 -7.00 -20.61 2.54
CA LEU A 379 -5.59 -20.97 2.35
C LEU A 379 -4.80 -19.82 1.73
N GLY A 380 -5.36 -19.13 0.74
CA GLY A 380 -4.73 -17.94 0.16
C GLY A 380 -4.59 -16.82 1.18
N LEU A 381 -5.64 -16.57 1.97
CA LEU A 381 -5.58 -15.60 3.08
C LEU A 381 -4.48 -15.95 4.10
N ALA A 382 -4.39 -17.22 4.51
CA ALA A 382 -3.36 -17.68 5.44
C ALA A 382 -1.94 -17.56 4.86
N ALA A 383 -1.74 -17.90 3.59
CA ALA A 383 -0.44 -17.75 2.92
C ALA A 383 -0.01 -16.28 2.81
N TYR A 384 -0.95 -15.39 2.48
CA TYR A 384 -0.69 -13.95 2.41
C TYR A 384 -0.35 -13.37 3.80
N LEU A 385 -1.10 -13.75 4.85
CA LEU A 385 -0.76 -13.43 6.23
C LEU A 385 0.63 -13.98 6.63
N GLY A 386 0.98 -15.17 6.16
CA GLY A 386 2.30 -15.78 6.37
C GLY A 386 3.44 -14.90 5.82
N ILE A 387 3.26 -14.29 4.65
CA ILE A 387 4.22 -13.32 4.09
C ILE A 387 4.38 -12.12 5.01
N ILE A 388 3.28 -11.54 5.49
CA ILE A 388 3.30 -10.38 6.40
C ILE A 388 3.97 -10.74 7.73
N ILE A 389 3.65 -11.89 8.31
CA ILE A 389 4.26 -12.37 9.57
C ILE A 389 5.76 -12.56 9.40
N LEU A 390 6.21 -13.10 8.26
CA LEU A 390 7.64 -13.25 7.97
C LEU A 390 8.34 -11.87 7.94
N ILE A 391 7.76 -10.88 7.25
CA ILE A 391 8.31 -9.53 7.20
C ILE A 391 8.33 -8.90 8.60
N TRP A 392 7.24 -9.04 9.34
CA TRP A 392 7.13 -8.55 10.72
C TRP A 392 8.25 -9.09 11.62
N GLN A 393 8.50 -10.40 11.58
CA GLN A 393 9.46 -11.06 12.46
C GLN A 393 10.92 -10.75 12.12
N TYR A 394 11.24 -10.69 10.82
CA TYR A 394 12.64 -10.63 10.38
C TYR A 394 13.11 -9.21 9.99
N ILE A 395 12.20 -8.35 9.53
CA ILE A 395 12.52 -7.02 9.01
C ILE A 395 12.10 -5.92 9.98
N CYS A 396 10.88 -5.97 10.51
CA CYS A 396 10.29 -4.91 11.35
C CYS A 396 10.81 -4.95 12.80
N ASN A 397 12.08 -4.57 12.97
CA ASN A 397 12.76 -4.53 14.25
C ASN A 397 12.51 -3.24 15.05
N ASP A 398 12.00 -2.19 14.40
CA ASP A 398 11.71 -0.89 15.00
C ASP A 398 10.21 -0.58 15.00
N ASP A 399 9.81 0.39 15.82
CA ASP A 399 8.42 0.78 16.02
C ASP A 399 7.79 1.36 14.74
N PHE A 400 8.56 2.11 13.94
CA PHE A 400 8.06 2.70 12.70
C PHE A 400 7.69 1.60 11.70
N SER A 401 8.61 0.66 11.43
CA SER A 401 8.33 -0.45 10.52
C SER A 401 7.14 -1.32 10.96
N ARG A 402 6.98 -1.53 12.28
CA ARG A 402 5.82 -2.24 12.84
C ARG A 402 4.53 -1.45 12.69
N PHE A 403 4.56 -0.15 13.00
CA PHE A 403 3.43 0.74 12.77
C PHE A 403 3.01 0.73 11.29
N THR A 404 3.97 0.79 10.36
CA THR A 404 3.70 0.73 8.91
C THR A 404 3.01 -0.57 8.52
N ILE A 405 3.47 -1.74 8.98
CA ILE A 405 2.77 -3.02 8.70
C ILE A 405 1.35 -3.02 9.30
N LEU A 406 1.17 -2.53 10.52
CA LEU A 406 -0.17 -2.47 11.14
C LEU A 406 -1.10 -1.56 10.36
N THR A 407 -0.63 -0.39 9.89
CA THR A 407 -1.44 0.49 9.04
C THR A 407 -1.85 -0.21 7.74
N MET A 408 -0.92 -0.91 7.07
CA MET A 408 -1.24 -1.69 5.86
C MET A 408 -2.33 -2.75 6.14
N MET A 409 -2.23 -3.47 7.26
CA MET A 409 -3.21 -4.47 7.66
C MET A 409 -4.58 -3.86 7.99
N ILE A 410 -4.62 -2.73 8.69
CA ILE A 410 -5.88 -2.08 9.06
C ILE A 410 -6.54 -1.42 7.84
N PHE A 411 -5.77 -0.81 6.93
CA PHE A 411 -6.30 -0.33 5.65
C PHE A 411 -6.97 -1.46 4.87
N GLY A 412 -6.46 -2.67 4.96
CA GLY A 412 -7.08 -3.88 4.41
C GLY A 412 -8.50 -4.14 4.85
N LEU A 413 -8.92 -3.63 6.02
CA LEU A 413 -10.29 -3.73 6.54
C LEU A 413 -11.21 -2.62 6.03
N ILE A 414 -10.63 -1.58 5.42
CA ILE A 414 -11.34 -0.36 5.00
C ILE A 414 -11.49 -0.32 3.49
N LEU A 415 -10.40 -0.53 2.75
CA LEU A 415 -10.32 -0.41 1.31
C LEU A 415 -9.45 -1.53 0.72
N THR A 416 -9.45 -1.66 -0.61
CA THR A 416 -8.52 -2.54 -1.34
C THR A 416 -7.09 -1.95 -1.40
N GLN A 417 -6.72 -1.11 -0.44
CA GLN A 417 -5.46 -0.35 -0.47
C GLN A 417 -4.23 -1.26 -0.33
N MET A 418 -4.42 -2.49 0.14
CA MET A 418 -3.41 -3.55 0.10
C MET A 418 -3.05 -4.03 -1.32
N GLU A 419 -3.86 -3.70 -2.30
CA GLU A 419 -3.64 -3.99 -3.73
C GLU A 419 -3.35 -2.69 -4.52
N GLU A 420 -3.21 -1.56 -3.84
CA GLU A 420 -2.88 -0.28 -4.48
C GLU A 420 -1.35 -0.12 -4.57
N PRO A 421 -0.74 -0.22 -5.77
CA PRO A 421 0.71 -0.26 -5.92
C PRO A 421 1.39 0.99 -5.35
N GLY A 422 0.81 2.17 -5.61
CA GLY A 422 1.34 3.44 -5.13
C GLY A 422 1.48 3.51 -3.60
N TYR A 423 0.47 2.99 -2.88
CA TYR A 423 0.51 2.92 -1.43
C TYR A 423 1.49 1.83 -0.95
N MET A 424 1.31 0.60 -1.40
CA MET A 424 2.02 -0.56 -0.87
C MET A 424 3.52 -0.51 -1.15
N LEU A 425 3.93 -0.06 -2.35
CA LEU A 425 5.34 0.12 -2.69
C LEU A 425 5.96 1.26 -1.87
N SER A 426 5.21 2.32 -1.56
CA SER A 426 5.69 3.41 -0.70
C SER A 426 5.96 2.93 0.71
N MET A 427 4.98 2.26 1.33
CA MET A 427 5.13 1.69 2.68
C MET A 427 6.29 0.71 2.75
N THR A 428 6.41 -0.16 1.75
CA THR A 428 7.45 -1.17 1.72
C THR A 428 8.84 -0.58 1.46
N THR A 429 8.92 0.49 0.68
CA THR A 429 10.16 1.25 0.49
C THR A 429 10.60 1.92 1.78
N PHE A 430 9.68 2.51 2.57
CA PHE A 430 10.02 3.06 3.89
C PHE A 430 10.54 1.99 4.85
N ILE A 431 9.90 0.81 4.89
CA ILE A 431 10.38 -0.34 5.69
C ILE A 431 11.77 -0.77 5.22
N GLY A 432 11.99 -0.89 3.91
CA GLY A 432 13.28 -1.29 3.33
C GLY A 432 14.40 -0.29 3.62
N LEU A 433 14.12 1.02 3.52
CA LEU A 433 15.05 2.08 3.92
C LEU A 433 15.41 1.98 5.40
N LYS A 434 14.41 1.83 6.28
CA LYS A 434 14.64 1.72 7.73
C LYS A 434 15.43 0.47 8.10
N TRP A 435 15.20 -0.63 7.40
CA TRP A 435 15.98 -1.85 7.55
C TRP A 435 17.47 -1.60 7.24
N HIS A 436 17.79 -0.95 6.12
CA HIS A 436 19.18 -0.61 5.75
C HIS A 436 19.85 0.32 6.76
N GLU A 437 19.14 1.34 7.25
CA GLU A 437 19.66 2.23 8.30
C GLU A 437 20.06 1.44 9.56
N ASN A 438 19.19 0.52 9.98
CA ASN A 438 19.45 -0.34 11.13
C ASN A 438 20.64 -1.30 10.89
N GLN A 439 20.84 -1.81 9.67
CA GLN A 439 21.99 -2.67 9.35
C GLN A 439 23.31 -1.90 9.40
N ILE A 440 23.35 -0.69 8.83
CA ILE A 440 24.56 0.15 8.85
C ILE A 440 24.94 0.52 10.29
N HIS A 441 23.96 0.87 11.13
CA HIS A 441 24.21 1.14 12.54
C HIS A 441 24.75 -0.08 13.31
N ARG A 442 24.30 -1.29 12.99
CA ARG A 442 24.77 -2.54 13.62
C ARG A 442 26.14 -3.00 13.11
N HIS A 443 26.48 -2.67 11.87
CA HIS A 443 27.69 -3.14 11.21
C HIS A 443 28.44 -2.00 10.49
N PRO A 444 28.99 -1.03 11.22
CA PRO A 444 29.65 0.14 10.63
C PRO A 444 30.89 -0.20 9.78
N TYR A 445 31.51 -1.37 9.98
CA TYR A 445 32.67 -1.80 9.19
C TYR A 445 32.33 -2.41 7.82
N LEU A 446 31.03 -2.56 7.52
CA LEU A 446 30.55 -3.05 6.21
C LEU A 446 30.20 -1.90 5.25
N SER A 447 30.27 -0.64 5.70
CA SER A 447 29.94 0.55 4.90
C SER A 447 31.07 1.04 4.01
#